data_AF-A0A7X5IDT4-F1
#
_entry.id   AF-A0A7X5IDT4-F1
#
_cell.length_a   1.000
_cell.length_b   1.000
_cell.length_c   1.000
_cell.angle_alpha   90.00
_cell.angle_beta   90.00
_cell.angle_gamma   90.00
#
_symmetry.space_group_name_H-M   'P 1'
#
loop_
_entity.id
_entity.type
_entity.pdbx_description
1 polymer ?
#
loop_
_entity_poly.entity_id
_entity_poly.type
_entity_poly.pdbx_seq_one_letter_code
_entity_poly.pdbx_strand_id
1 'polypeptide(L)'
;MKKGINWRVRVKNPYFWFGLVAIVLAAVGAKPEMFTSWAILVGQVRELLSNPFALGCVVVAVVGYINDPTTQGIADSKQALTYQKPKKD
;
A
#
# COMPACT_ATOMS: atom_id res chain seq x y z
N MET A 1 3.72 24.39 -10.39
CA MET A 1 3.24 23.03 -10.73
C MET A 1 3.06 22.25 -9.44
N LYS A 2 1.88 21.67 -9.19
CA LYS A 2 1.72 20.73 -8.06
C LYS A 2 2.61 19.52 -8.30
N LYS A 3 3.37 19.09 -7.29
CA LYS A 3 4.20 17.88 -7.28
C LYS A 3 3.81 17.08 -6.03
N GLY A 4 3.74 15.76 -6.14
CA GLY A 4 3.39 14.86 -5.03
C GLY A 4 2.31 13.84 -5.42
N ILE A 5 1.77 13.14 -4.42
CA ILE A 5 0.73 12.12 -4.57
C ILE A 5 -0.63 12.69 -4.14
N ASN A 6 -1.69 12.44 -4.92
CA ASN A 6 -3.06 12.82 -4.58
C ASN A 6 -3.68 11.83 -3.58
N TRP A 7 -3.26 11.92 -2.33
CA TRP A 7 -3.75 11.06 -1.24
C TRP A 7 -5.27 11.16 -1.05
N ARG A 8 -5.85 12.35 -1.23
CA ARG A 8 -7.29 12.60 -1.06
C ARG A 8 -8.14 11.72 -1.97
N VAL A 9 -7.66 11.40 -3.18
CA VAL A 9 -8.38 10.56 -4.13
C VAL A 9 -8.15 9.08 -3.85
N ARG A 10 -6.91 8.67 -3.52
CA ARG A 10 -6.56 7.27 -3.21
C ARG A 10 -7.36 6.72 -2.04
N VAL A 11 -7.37 7.43 -0.91
CA VAL A 11 -8.07 6.96 0.30
C VAL A 11 -9.58 6.84 0.12
N LYS A 12 -10.16 7.57 -0.85
CA LYS A 12 -11.59 7.50 -1.21
C LYS A 12 -11.92 6.30 -2.11
N ASN A 13 -10.92 5.62 -2.67
CA ASN A 13 -11.12 4.41 -3.46
C ASN A 13 -10.95 3.18 -2.54
N PRO A 14 -11.99 2.34 -2.33
CA PRO A 14 -11.87 1.12 -1.54
C PRO A 14 -10.73 0.19 -2.00
N TYR A 15 -10.46 0.12 -3.30
CA TYR A 15 -9.39 -0.72 -3.85
C TYR A 15 -7.98 -0.30 -3.44
N PHE A 16 -7.80 0.96 -3.04
CA PHE A 16 -6.55 1.42 -2.44
C PHE A 16 -6.23 0.65 -1.14
N TRP A 17 -7.25 0.44 -0.31
CA TRP A 17 -7.12 -0.27 0.95
C TRP A 17 -6.95 -1.78 0.74
N PHE A 18 -7.67 -2.37 -0.22
CA PHE A 18 -7.47 -3.76 -0.58
C PHE A 18 -6.03 -4.05 -1.02
N GLY A 19 -5.45 -3.17 -1.84
CA GLY A 19 -4.05 -3.32 -2.26
C GLY A 19 -3.06 -3.21 -1.10
N LEU A 20 -3.25 -2.25 -0.18
CA LEU A 20 -2.39 -2.14 1.00
C LEU A 20 -2.48 -3.37 1.91
N VAL A 21 -3.69 -3.89 2.14
CA VAL A 21 -3.89 -5.12 2.91
C VAL A 21 -3.19 -6.29 2.21
N ALA A 22 -3.33 -6.41 0.89
CA ALA A 22 -2.68 -7.47 0.13
C ALA A 22 -1.14 -7.43 0.26
N ILE A 23 -0.51 -6.24 0.26
CA ILE A 23 0.94 -6.09 0.46
C ILE A 23 1.35 -6.59 1.85
N VAL A 24 0.61 -6.22 2.90
CA VAL A 24 0.91 -6.67 4.26
C VAL A 24 0.73 -8.18 4.40
N LEU A 25 -0.37 -8.72 3.86
CA LEU A 25 -0.64 -10.16 3.89
C LEU A 25 0.43 -10.96 3.14
N ALA A 26 0.87 -10.48 1.96
CA ALA A 26 1.95 -11.09 1.22
C ALA A 26 3.27 -11.06 2.01
N ALA A 27 3.55 -9.94 2.68
CA ALA A 27 4.78 -9.77 3.45
C ALA A 27 4.88 -10.65 4.70
N VAL A 28 3.75 -10.91 5.38
CA VAL A 28 3.70 -11.86 6.51
C VAL A 28 3.60 -13.32 6.04
N GLY A 29 3.57 -13.59 4.73
CA GLY A 29 3.37 -14.94 4.20
C GLY A 29 2.04 -15.54 4.64
N ALA A 30 0.95 -14.76 4.55
CA ALA A 30 -0.36 -15.10 5.10
C ALA A 30 -0.84 -16.51 4.72
N LYS A 31 -1.17 -17.30 5.73
CA LYS A 31 -1.75 -18.64 5.60
C LYS A 31 -3.12 -18.72 6.28
N PRO A 32 -4.01 -19.63 5.87
CA PRO A 32 -5.34 -19.76 6.47
C PRO A 32 -5.32 -19.88 8.00
N GLU A 33 -4.32 -20.57 8.56
CA GLU A 33 -4.17 -20.79 10.01
C GLU A 33 -3.98 -19.48 10.78
N MET A 34 -3.41 -18.45 10.15
CA MET A 34 -3.19 -17.14 10.77
C MET A 34 -4.48 -16.39 11.07
N PHE A 35 -5.56 -16.72 10.35
CA PHE A 35 -6.86 -16.06 10.50
C PHE A 35 -7.79 -16.79 11.46
N THR A 36 -7.30 -17.83 12.14
CA THR A 36 -8.07 -18.55 13.18
C THR A 36 -7.99 -17.88 14.55
N SER A 37 -7.01 -17.00 14.76
CA SER A 37 -6.81 -16.29 16.04
C SER A 37 -6.10 -14.96 15.86
N TRP A 38 -6.62 -13.92 16.52
CA TRP A 38 -5.99 -12.60 16.59
C TRP A 38 -4.59 -12.65 17.22
N ALA A 39 -4.35 -13.59 18.15
CA ALA A 39 -3.03 -13.75 18.77
C ALA A 39 -1.98 -14.24 17.77
N ILE A 40 -2.35 -15.19 16.90
CA ILE A 40 -1.47 -15.70 15.84
C ILE A 40 -1.16 -14.58 14.85
N LEU A 41 -2.19 -13.85 14.40
CA LEU A 41 -2.03 -12.74 13.47
C LEU A 41 -1.10 -11.65 14.02
N VAL A 42 -1.33 -11.21 15.26
CA VAL A 42 -0.48 -10.20 15.92
C VAL A 42 0.96 -10.70 16.09
N GLY A 43 1.15 -11.99 16.38
CA GLY A 43 2.48 -12.60 16.46
C GLY A 43 3.24 -12.49 15.13
N GLN A 44 2.59 -12.82 14.02
CA GLN A 44 3.21 -12.76 12.68
C GLN A 44 3.50 -11.31 12.23
N VAL A 45 2.62 -10.36 12.58
CA VAL A 45 2.90 -8.94 12.34
C VAL A 45 4.13 -8.46 13.13
N ARG A 46 4.29 -8.90 14.39
CA ARG A 46 5.48 -8.56 15.18
C ARG A 46 6.75 -9.14 14.56
N GLU A 47 6.70 -10.40 14.11
CA GLU A 47 7.83 -11.05 13.43
C GLU A 47 8.25 -10.29 12.17
N LEU A 48 7.28 -9.84 11.36
CA LEU A 48 7.54 -8.97 10.21
C LEU A 48 8.24 -7.67 10.62
N LEU A 49 7.77 -6.98 11.66
CA LEU A 49 8.35 -5.72 12.14
C LEU A 49 9.74 -5.90 12.75
N SER A 50 10.04 -7.07 13.31
CA SER A 50 11.36 -7.43 13.85
C SER A 50 12.37 -7.87 12.80
N ASN A 51 11.96 -8.00 11.53
CA ASN A 51 12.82 -8.39 10.42
C ASN A 51 13.09 -7.17 9.49
N PRO A 52 14.27 -6.52 9.59
CA PRO A 52 14.58 -5.33 8.79
C PRO A 52 14.53 -5.57 7.27
N PHE A 53 14.88 -6.77 6.82
CA PHE A 53 14.81 -7.12 5.39
C PHE A 53 13.37 -7.18 4.92
N ALA A 54 12.52 -7.93 5.63
CA ALA A 54 11.10 -8.05 5.28
C ALA A 54 10.37 -6.70 5.38
N LEU A 55 10.69 -5.90 6.40
CA LEU A 55 10.19 -4.53 6.54
C LEU A 55 10.64 -3.64 5.36
N GLY A 56 11.89 -3.75 4.93
CA GLY A 56 12.40 -3.05 3.75
C GLY A 56 11.65 -3.44 2.46
N CYS A 57 11.37 -4.74 2.27
CA CYS A 57 10.57 -5.22 1.15
C CYS A 57 9.15 -4.64 1.16
N VAL A 58 8.49 -4.57 2.33
CA VAL A 58 7.18 -3.92 2.47
C VAL A 58 7.24 -2.47 2.04
N VAL A 59 8.24 -1.71 2.50
CA VAL A 59 8.40 -0.31 2.14
C VAL A 59 8.55 -0.14 0.64
N VAL A 60 9.40 -0.94 -0.01
CA VAL A 60 9.59 -0.91 -1.47
C VAL A 60 8.29 -1.26 -2.20
N ALA A 61 7.57 -2.29 -1.74
CA ALA A 61 6.28 -2.68 -2.31
C ALA A 61 5.23 -1.57 -2.20
N VAL A 62 5.13 -0.91 -1.03
CA VAL A 62 4.22 0.22 -0.83
C VAL A 62 4.60 1.40 -1.72
N VAL A 63 5.89 1.74 -1.82
CA VAL A 63 6.36 2.83 -2.71
C VAL A 63 5.99 2.53 -4.16
N GLY A 64 6.23 1.30 -4.63
CA GLY A 64 5.84 0.88 -5.97
C GLY A 64 4.32 0.92 -6.20
N TYR A 65 3.54 0.55 -5.19
CA TYR A 65 2.07 0.56 -5.25
C TYR A 65 1.47 1.97 -5.31
N ILE A 66 2.04 2.92 -4.58
CA ILE A 66 1.50 4.30 -4.53
C ILE A 66 1.99 5.16 -5.70
N ASN A 67 3.19 4.88 -6.22
CA ASN A 67 3.84 5.71 -7.23
C ASN A 67 3.21 5.53 -8.61
N ASP A 68 3.06 6.63 -9.36
CA ASP A 68 2.67 6.57 -10.77
C ASP A 68 3.93 6.32 -11.63
N PRO A 69 4.09 5.12 -12.22
CA PRO A 69 5.29 4.77 -12.98
C PRO A 69 5.41 5.55 -14.31
N THR A 70 4.38 6.32 -14.68
CA THR A 70 4.41 7.18 -15.88
C THR A 70 4.94 8.58 -15.60
N THR A 71 5.33 8.86 -14.36
CA THR A 71 5.83 10.17 -13.95
C THR A 71 7.29 10.15 -13.53
N GLN A 72 7.94 11.31 -13.63
CA GLN A 72 9.31 11.46 -13.14
C GLN A 72 9.31 11.61 -11.61
N GLY A 73 9.96 10.67 -10.93
CA GLY A 73 10.11 10.65 -9.48
C GLY A 73 8.91 10.01 -8.76
N ILE A 74 8.81 10.26 -7.44
CA ILE A 74 7.68 9.78 -6.63
C ILE A 74 6.56 10.82 -6.68
N ALA A 75 5.66 10.71 -7.66
CA ALA A 75 4.57 11.64 -7.87
C ALA A 75 3.40 11.02 -8.63
N ASP A 76 2.28 11.73 -8.67
CA ASP A 76 1.15 11.48 -9.57
C ASP A 76 1.26 12.36 -10.82
N SER A 77 0.62 11.92 -11.91
CA SER A 77 0.52 12.73 -13.12
C SER A 77 -0.20 14.06 -12.88
N LYS A 78 0.08 15.06 -13.73
CA LYS A 78 -0.58 16.39 -13.65
C LYS A 78 -2.11 16.26 -13.65
N GLN A 79 -2.63 15.31 -14.42
CA GLN A 79 -4.06 15.00 -14.49
C GLN A 79 -4.57 14.36 -13.19
N ALA A 80 -3.88 13.34 -12.65
CA ALA A 80 -4.28 12.72 -11.40
C ALA A 80 -4.34 13.72 -10.22
N LEU A 81 -3.48 14.74 -10.23
CA LEU A 81 -3.48 15.82 -9.25
C LEU A 81 -4.69 16.79 -9.34
N THR A 82 -5.45 16.80 -10.44
CA THR A 82 -6.66 17.65 -10.56
C THR A 82 -7.92 16.98 -10.01
N TYR A 83 -7.89 15.66 -9.80
CA TYR A 83 -9.04 14.90 -9.33
C TYR A 83 -9.44 15.25 -7.88
N GLN A 84 -10.74 15.40 -7.66
CA GLN A 84 -11.33 15.58 -6.32
C GLN A 84 -11.98 14.29 -5.76
N LYS A 85 -12.31 13.37 -6.66
CA LYS A 85 -12.90 12.04 -6.41
C LYS A 85 -12.24 11.04 -7.38
N PRO A 86 -12.27 9.73 -7.07
CA PRO A 86 -11.80 8.71 -8.02
C PRO A 86 -12.47 8.90 -9.38
N LYS A 87 -11.68 8.76 -10.45
CA LYS A 87 -12.21 8.82 -11.81
C LYS A 87 -13.24 7.69 -11.97
N LYS A 88 -14.42 8.04 -12.45
CA LYS A 88 -15.41 7.10 -12.99
C LYS A 88 -15.25 7.29 -14.49
N ASP A 89 -14.74 6.27 -15.17
CA ASP A 89 -14.25 6.26 -16.57
C ASP A 89 -14.68 7.41 -17.49
#